data_AF-A0A327TSE0-F1
#
_entry.id   AF-A0A327TSE0-F1
#
_cell.length_a   1.000
_cell.length_b   1.000
_cell.length_c   1.000
_cell.angle_alpha   90.00
_cell.angle_beta   90.00
_cell.angle_gamma   90.00
#
_symmetry.space_group_name_H-M   'P 1'
#
loop_
_entity.id
_entity.type
_entity.pdbx_description
1 polymer ?
#
loop_
_entity_poly.entity_id
_entity_poly.type
_entity_poly.pdbx_seq_one_letter_code
_entity_poly.pdbx_strand_id
1 'polypeptide(L)'
;MTPALAVCEDTVWFRHSDSLPAAARGAARQLAHRIGLLPERVGEVALAVSEAATNLRRHAVDGAMVLRVVRTDTEAALEFLTIDSGPGMADVPAALADGYSSGPTLGIGLGAISRLADAFDLHSLPGRGTVMTARFWNRTPAGRAAAATEPVAAGLTRPMSGQELCGDAWAVRAVGAGPSAAPAVPAAAEPPGAGSAAAARLDWSVLTNRAPRAHSAAAPERAGATGAFLLMFCDGLGHGALAARAASDAVAAFHRGSAHRPEQVLADLHRVLRGGRGGAVAVALVEPAEARVTLCGAGNVSAFVVDTATGNRRSLPSAPGIVGHQLPAPHPVRQGLPPGSAVVLHSDGLTDRWRAADVPGIFSHLPVTAAALLLREAGVRRDDAGVVVAKGAW
;
A
#
# COMPACT_ATOMS: atom_id res chain seq x y z
N MET A 1 1.28 -22.87 -3.77
CA MET A 1 0.93 -22.21 -2.49
C MET A 1 -0.09 -21.13 -2.78
N THR A 2 -1.12 -20.96 -1.96
CA THR A 2 -2.05 -19.83 -2.08
C THR A 2 -1.29 -18.53 -1.78
N PRO A 3 -1.35 -17.49 -2.63
CA PRO A 3 -0.72 -16.22 -2.34
C PRO A 3 -1.35 -15.61 -1.09
N ALA A 4 -0.53 -15.12 -0.17
CA ALA A 4 -1.02 -14.26 0.89
C ALA A 4 -1.45 -12.93 0.26
N LEU A 5 -2.70 -12.56 0.46
CA LEU A 5 -3.27 -11.30 0.00
C LEU A 5 -3.64 -10.45 1.20
N ALA A 6 -3.39 -9.15 1.09
CA ALA A 6 -3.71 -8.23 2.16
C ALA A 6 -4.42 -6.99 1.63
N VAL A 7 -5.33 -6.48 2.45
CA VAL A 7 -5.99 -5.19 2.25
C VAL A 7 -5.32 -4.18 3.16
N CYS A 8 -5.00 -3.01 2.63
CA CYS A 8 -4.47 -1.89 3.40
C CYS A 8 -5.57 -0.86 3.66
N GLU A 9 -5.64 -0.38 4.90
CA GLU A 9 -6.59 0.65 5.32
C GLU A 9 -5.97 1.59 6.35
N ASP A 10 -6.69 2.67 6.69
CA ASP A 10 -6.28 3.66 7.69
C ASP A 10 -4.87 4.23 7.46
N THR A 11 -4.52 4.48 6.19
CA THR A 11 -3.21 5.01 5.80
C THR A 11 -3.11 6.48 6.19
N VAL A 12 -2.04 6.84 6.90
CA VAL A 12 -1.77 8.19 7.38
C VAL A 12 -0.36 8.59 7.01
N TRP A 13 -0.22 9.76 6.40
CA TRP A 13 1.06 10.36 6.07
C TRP A 13 1.45 11.42 7.09
N PHE A 14 2.66 11.31 7.61
CA PHE A 14 3.30 12.33 8.42
C PHE A 14 4.47 12.90 7.64
N ARG A 15 4.45 14.22 7.41
CA ARG A 15 5.59 14.93 6.84
C ARG A 15 6.66 15.16 7.90
N HIS A 16 7.89 15.33 7.44
CA HIS A 16 9.01 15.73 8.28
C HIS A 16 8.69 17.02 9.07
N SER A 17 8.68 16.93 10.41
CA SER A 17 8.45 18.06 11.33
C SER A 17 9.06 17.77 12.71
N ASP A 18 9.21 18.79 13.54
CA ASP A 18 9.77 18.64 14.89
C ASP A 18 8.92 17.74 15.80
N SER A 19 7.60 17.77 15.59
CA SER A 19 6.62 17.00 16.36
C SER A 19 6.44 15.57 15.85
N LEU A 20 7.06 15.20 14.73
CA LEU A 20 6.90 13.91 14.07
C LEU A 20 7.04 12.72 15.02
N PRO A 21 8.08 12.60 15.87
CA PRO A 21 8.22 11.42 16.74
C PRO A 21 7.08 11.26 17.74
N ALA A 22 6.63 12.35 18.36
CA ALA A 22 5.54 12.31 19.33
C ALA A 22 4.19 12.05 18.65
N ALA A 23 3.93 12.73 17.52
CA ALA A 23 2.70 12.59 16.75
C ALA A 23 2.54 11.17 16.18
N ALA A 24 3.58 10.65 15.52
CA ALA A 24 3.58 9.30 14.93
C ALA A 24 3.45 8.23 16.02
N ARG A 25 4.16 8.36 17.15
CA ARG A 25 4.02 7.44 18.29
C ARG A 25 2.58 7.43 18.84
N GLY A 26 1.98 8.60 19.01
CA GLY A 26 0.60 8.73 19.48
C GLY A 26 -0.40 8.08 18.53
N ALA A 27 -0.24 8.33 17.22
CA ALA A 27 -1.04 7.72 16.16
C ALA A 27 -0.90 6.20 16.14
N ALA A 28 0.32 5.69 16.23
CA ALA A 28 0.61 4.26 16.23
C ALA A 28 -0.04 3.54 17.42
N ARG A 29 -0.01 4.12 18.62
CA ARG A 29 -0.70 3.55 19.80
C ARG A 29 -2.21 3.49 19.59
N GLN A 30 -2.80 4.55 19.04
CA GLN A 30 -4.24 4.61 18.80
C GLN A 30 -4.68 3.58 17.76
N LEU A 31 -3.96 3.48 16.64
CA LEU A 31 -4.14 2.45 15.62
C LEU A 31 -4.00 1.04 16.21
N ALA A 32 -2.93 0.81 16.97
CA ALA A 32 -2.64 -0.47 17.59
C ALA A 32 -3.75 -0.93 18.54
N HIS A 33 -4.25 -0.04 19.41
CA HIS A 33 -5.38 -0.34 20.28
C HIS A 33 -6.66 -0.62 19.48
N ARG A 34 -6.91 0.15 18.42
CA ARG A 34 -8.10 0.00 17.57
C ARG A 34 -8.17 -1.35 16.87
N ILE A 35 -7.04 -1.87 16.42
CA ILE A 35 -6.97 -3.20 15.79
C ILE A 35 -6.82 -4.35 16.80
N GLY A 36 -6.81 -4.05 18.11
CA GLY A 36 -6.78 -5.04 19.18
C GLY A 36 -5.40 -5.64 19.44
N LEU A 37 -4.31 -4.92 19.14
CA LEU A 37 -2.97 -5.40 19.47
C LEU A 37 -2.81 -5.61 20.99
N LEU A 38 -2.12 -6.69 21.37
CA LEU A 38 -1.76 -6.98 22.76
C LEU A 38 -1.03 -5.79 23.41
N PRO A 39 -1.20 -5.52 24.71
CA PRO A 39 -0.58 -4.36 25.38
C PRO A 39 0.94 -4.26 25.20
N GLU A 40 1.64 -5.41 25.26
CA GLU A 40 3.08 -5.48 24.99
C GLU A 40 3.40 -5.04 23.55
N ARG A 41 2.62 -5.54 22.58
CA ARG A 41 2.79 -5.22 21.15
C ARG A 41 2.56 -3.74 20.85
N VAL A 42 1.59 -3.11 21.53
CA VAL A 42 1.38 -1.66 21.45
C VAL A 42 2.64 -0.89 21.89
N GLY A 43 3.30 -1.35 22.96
CA GLY A 43 4.55 -0.77 23.45
C GLY A 43 5.70 -0.91 22.46
N GLU A 44 5.88 -2.10 21.89
CA GLU A 44 6.92 -2.39 20.88
C GLU A 44 6.73 -1.54 19.61
N VAL A 45 5.51 -1.48 19.09
CA VAL A 45 5.17 -0.63 17.94
C VAL A 45 5.45 0.83 18.22
N ALA A 46 5.02 1.34 19.38
CA ALA A 46 5.22 2.73 19.76
C ALA A 46 6.70 3.09 19.87
N LEU A 47 7.53 2.17 20.38
CA LEU A 47 8.98 2.33 20.45
C LEU A 47 9.59 2.36 19.04
N ALA A 48 9.27 1.37 18.19
CA ALA A 48 9.81 1.27 16.84
C ALA A 48 9.43 2.48 15.96
N VAL A 49 8.18 2.93 16.02
CA VAL A 49 7.72 4.13 15.30
C VAL A 49 8.42 5.39 15.80
N SER A 50 8.59 5.54 17.11
CA SER A 50 9.29 6.69 17.69
C SER A 50 10.75 6.75 17.26
N GLU A 51 11.41 5.59 17.18
CA GLU A 51 12.81 5.49 16.74
C GLU A 51 12.94 5.80 15.24
N ALA A 52 12.11 5.19 14.39
CA ALA A 52 12.08 5.46 12.96
C ALA A 52 11.80 6.95 12.64
N ALA A 53 10.85 7.56 13.36
CA ALA A 53 10.55 8.98 13.24
C ALA A 53 11.69 9.88 13.73
N THR A 54 12.41 9.46 14.77
CA THR A 54 13.60 10.19 15.27
C THR A 54 14.74 10.12 14.25
N ASN A 55 14.93 8.97 13.61
CA ASN A 55 15.92 8.80 12.55
C ASN A 55 15.59 9.68 11.33
N LEU A 56 14.33 9.71 10.90
CA LEU A 56 13.86 10.65 9.88
C LEU A 56 14.21 12.09 10.27
N ARG A 57 13.85 12.53 11.47
CA ARG A 57 14.12 13.90 11.92
C ARG A 57 15.60 14.26 11.97
N ARG A 58 16.46 13.31 12.34
CA ARG A 58 17.90 13.56 12.52
C ARG A 58 18.70 13.53 11.22
N HIS A 59 18.28 12.70 10.27
CA HIS A 59 19.11 12.34 9.12
C HIS A 59 18.48 12.69 7.78
N ALA A 60 17.15 12.82 7.67
CA ALA A 60 16.50 13.17 6.42
C ALA A 60 16.73 14.65 6.08
N VAL A 61 16.92 14.94 4.79
CA VAL A 61 16.81 16.30 4.25
C VAL A 61 15.35 16.65 4.03
N ASP A 62 14.62 15.70 3.44
CA ASP A 62 13.17 15.66 3.34
C ASP A 62 12.74 14.21 3.50
N GLY A 63 11.53 13.99 4.02
CA GLY A 63 11.01 12.65 4.21
C GLY A 63 9.61 12.61 4.78
N ALA A 64 9.04 11.40 4.73
CA ALA A 64 7.72 11.14 5.27
C ALA A 64 7.69 9.78 5.96
N MET A 65 6.82 9.68 6.95
CA MET A 65 6.42 8.43 7.57
C MET A 65 4.98 8.10 7.17
N VAL A 66 4.74 6.84 6.86
CA VAL A 66 3.40 6.30 6.65
C VAL A 66 3.08 5.34 7.79
N LEU A 67 1.90 5.46 8.38
CA LEU A 67 1.32 4.44 9.26
C LEU A 67 0.06 3.88 8.60
N ARG A 68 -0.15 2.58 8.64
CA ARG A 68 -1.36 1.95 8.10
C ARG A 68 -1.70 0.64 8.78
N VAL A 69 -2.92 0.16 8.56
CA VAL A 69 -3.35 -1.18 8.94
C VAL A 69 -3.26 -2.09 7.72
N VAL A 70 -2.65 -3.27 7.91
CA VAL A 70 -2.62 -4.36 6.92
C VAL A 70 -3.49 -5.49 7.45
N ARG A 71 -4.46 -5.95 6.67
CA ARG A 71 -5.37 -7.04 7.04
C ARG A 71 -5.26 -8.21 6.08
N THR A 72 -5.18 -9.41 6.63
CA THR A 72 -5.48 -10.66 5.94
C THR A 72 -6.87 -11.13 6.35
N ASP A 73 -7.31 -12.29 5.84
CA ASP A 73 -8.59 -12.89 6.23
C ASP A 73 -8.65 -13.23 7.72
N THR A 74 -7.50 -13.45 8.38
CA THR A 74 -7.43 -13.96 9.75
C THR A 74 -6.78 -13.00 10.74
N GLU A 75 -5.97 -12.04 10.28
CA GLU A 75 -5.15 -11.22 11.15
C GLU A 75 -5.08 -9.76 10.68
N ALA A 76 -4.73 -8.88 11.62
CA ALA A 76 -4.41 -7.49 11.35
C ALA A 76 -3.04 -7.15 11.90
N ALA A 77 -2.34 -6.27 11.20
CA ALA A 77 -1.06 -5.71 11.61
C ALA A 77 -1.06 -4.20 11.48
N LEU A 78 -0.24 -3.57 12.32
CA LEU A 78 0.20 -2.20 12.08
C LEU A 78 1.48 -2.24 11.25
N GLU A 79 1.51 -1.49 10.15
CA GLU A 79 2.70 -1.32 9.33
C GLU A 79 3.10 0.15 9.31
N PHE A 80 4.40 0.40 9.42
CA PHE A 80 4.95 1.71 9.11
C PHE A 80 5.95 1.65 7.97
N LEU A 81 6.04 2.76 7.24
CA LEU A 81 7.07 3.01 6.26
C LEU A 81 7.74 4.35 6.53
N THR A 82 9.03 4.45 6.27
CA THR A 82 9.72 5.74 6.17
C THR A 82 10.32 5.86 4.78
N ILE A 83 10.20 7.05 4.17
CA ILE A 83 10.74 7.38 2.86
C ILE A 83 11.47 8.70 3.02
N ASP A 84 12.78 8.72 2.78
CA ASP A 84 13.58 9.96 2.82
C ASP A 84 14.55 10.09 1.64
N SER A 85 15.02 11.32 1.48
CA SER A 85 16.07 11.74 0.55
C SER A 85 17.32 12.22 1.29
N GLY A 86 17.62 11.62 2.44
CA GLY A 86 18.80 11.91 3.26
C GLY A 86 20.12 11.39 2.66
N PRO A 87 21.21 11.38 3.43
CA PRO A 87 22.52 10.92 2.95
C PRO A 87 22.59 9.42 2.64
N GLY A 88 21.59 8.64 3.08
CA GLY A 88 21.59 7.19 2.95
C GLY A 88 22.72 6.52 3.74
N MET A 89 22.91 5.22 3.52
CA MET A 89 23.88 4.38 4.22
C MET A 89 24.79 3.67 3.22
N ALA A 90 26.10 3.66 3.52
CA ALA A 90 27.09 2.91 2.72
C ALA A 90 27.14 1.42 3.07
N ASP A 91 26.91 1.08 4.35
CA ASP A 91 26.87 -0.29 4.85
C ASP A 91 25.62 -0.49 5.72
N VAL A 92 24.55 -0.99 5.09
CA VAL A 92 23.28 -1.28 5.76
C VAL A 92 23.42 -2.39 6.81
N PRO A 93 24.08 -3.53 6.53
CA PRO A 93 24.34 -4.55 7.55
C PRO A 93 25.04 -4.00 8.80
N ALA A 94 26.07 -3.17 8.64
CA ALA A 94 26.74 -2.54 9.78
C ALA A 94 25.80 -1.61 10.56
N ALA A 95 24.95 -0.85 9.87
CA ALA A 95 23.97 0.03 10.51
C ALA A 95 22.85 -0.70 11.27
N LEU A 96 22.60 -1.97 10.93
CA LEU A 96 21.65 -2.84 11.65
C LEU A 96 22.29 -3.57 12.84
N ALA A 97 23.62 -3.65 12.89
CA ALA A 97 24.34 -4.22 14.03
C ALA A 97 24.26 -3.27 15.23
N ASP A 98 24.04 -3.83 16.43
CA ASP A 98 23.97 -3.03 17.65
C ASP A 98 25.29 -2.29 17.90
N GLY A 99 25.19 -1.01 18.29
CA GLY A 99 26.33 -0.17 18.60
C GLY A 99 26.84 0.69 17.42
N TYR A 100 26.24 0.59 16.24
CA TYR A 100 26.54 1.49 15.12
C TYR A 100 25.70 2.77 15.21
N SER A 101 26.34 3.91 15.42
CA SER A 101 25.70 5.23 15.41
C SER A 101 26.57 6.24 14.68
N SER A 102 25.98 6.99 13.76
CA SER A 102 26.61 8.16 13.13
C SER A 102 26.56 9.43 14.00
N GLY A 103 26.02 9.32 15.23
CA GLY A 103 25.88 10.43 16.20
C GLY A 103 25.87 9.98 17.69
N PRO A 104 25.44 10.83 18.64
CA PRO A 104 25.58 10.60 20.08
C PRO A 104 24.58 9.59 20.70
N THR A 105 23.86 8.83 19.89
CA THR A 105 22.93 7.77 20.33
C THR A 105 23.64 6.43 20.47
N LEU A 106 23.08 5.51 21.28
CA LEU A 106 23.66 4.19 21.54
C LEU A 106 23.75 3.26 20.31
N GLY A 107 23.23 3.67 19.14
CA GLY A 107 23.30 2.86 17.91
C GLY A 107 22.47 1.58 17.95
N ILE A 108 21.39 1.58 18.73
CA ILE A 108 20.51 0.41 18.95
C ILE A 108 19.23 0.50 18.09
N GLY A 109 18.95 1.67 17.52
CA GLY A 109 17.63 2.01 16.98
C GLY A 109 17.13 1.13 15.84
N LEU A 110 17.89 1.03 14.74
CA LEU A 110 17.51 0.26 13.56
C LEU A 110 17.53 -1.25 13.85
N GLY A 111 18.54 -1.74 14.57
CA GLY A 111 18.61 -3.13 15.03
C GLY A 111 17.43 -3.52 15.93
N ALA A 112 17.01 -2.63 16.84
CA ALA A 112 15.85 -2.86 17.68
C ALA A 112 14.54 -2.93 16.87
N ILE A 113 14.34 -2.04 15.91
CA ILE A 113 13.16 -2.09 15.02
C ILE A 113 13.11 -3.45 14.31
N SER A 114 14.23 -3.87 13.71
CA SER A 114 14.33 -5.14 12.97
C SER A 114 13.99 -6.35 13.85
N ARG A 115 14.46 -6.38 15.10
CA ARG A 115 14.15 -7.47 16.05
C ARG A 115 12.71 -7.47 16.55
N LEU A 116 12.09 -6.30 16.66
CA LEU A 116 10.71 -6.18 17.15
C LEU A 116 9.69 -6.49 16.05
N ALA A 117 9.98 -6.13 14.81
CA ALA A 117 9.06 -6.34 13.70
C ALA A 117 8.88 -7.83 13.37
N ASP A 118 7.71 -8.18 12.86
CA ASP A 118 7.49 -9.51 12.26
C ASP A 118 8.01 -9.59 10.82
N ALA A 119 7.94 -8.47 10.13
CA ALA A 119 8.54 -8.28 8.82
C ALA A 119 9.25 -6.93 8.82
N PHE A 120 10.51 -6.93 8.39
CA PHE A 120 11.36 -5.75 8.31
C PHE A 120 12.06 -5.74 6.97
N ASP A 121 12.12 -4.57 6.35
CA ASP A 121 12.89 -4.38 5.13
C ASP A 121 13.42 -2.96 5.04
N LEU A 122 14.61 -2.83 4.46
CA LEU A 122 15.32 -1.56 4.38
C LEU A 122 16.17 -1.50 3.11
N HIS A 123 15.96 -0.44 2.33
CA HIS A 123 16.79 -0.08 1.19
C HIS A 123 17.39 1.30 1.43
N SER A 124 18.70 1.43 1.25
CA SER A 124 19.39 2.70 1.37
C SER A 124 20.54 2.74 0.39
N LEU A 125 20.76 3.91 -0.21
CA LEU A 125 21.88 4.15 -1.10
C LEU A 125 22.58 5.46 -0.71
N PRO A 126 23.92 5.50 -0.67
CA PRO A 126 24.66 6.73 -0.41
C PRO A 126 24.22 7.86 -1.35
N GLY A 127 23.86 8.99 -0.76
CA GLY A 127 23.40 10.19 -1.44
C GLY A 127 21.97 10.13 -2.00
N ARG A 128 21.22 9.05 -1.79
CA ARG A 128 19.82 8.91 -2.29
C ARG A 128 18.78 8.69 -1.21
N GLY A 129 19.17 8.58 0.05
CA GLY A 129 18.27 8.39 1.19
C GLY A 129 17.85 6.95 1.43
N THR A 130 16.89 6.77 2.32
CA THR A 130 16.48 5.47 2.85
C THR A 130 14.98 5.24 2.70
N VAL A 131 14.60 3.99 2.40
CA VAL A 131 13.25 3.48 2.54
C VAL A 131 13.28 2.32 3.53
N MET A 132 12.48 2.40 4.59
CA MET A 132 12.36 1.36 5.60
C MET A 132 10.90 0.97 5.76
N THR A 133 10.64 -0.30 6.01
CA THR A 133 9.32 -0.84 6.30
C THR A 133 9.39 -1.79 7.47
N ALA A 134 8.40 -1.72 8.36
CA ALA A 134 8.25 -2.68 9.44
C ALA A 134 6.78 -2.98 9.71
N ARG A 135 6.46 -4.25 9.91
CA ARG A 135 5.10 -4.74 10.16
C ARG A 135 5.00 -5.49 11.49
N PHE A 136 3.90 -5.25 12.20
CA PHE A 136 3.62 -5.75 13.53
C PHE A 136 2.23 -6.39 13.60
N TRP A 137 2.16 -7.71 13.42
CA TRP A 137 0.99 -8.56 13.62
C TRP A 137 0.66 -8.71 15.11
N ASN A 138 -0.58 -9.08 15.39
CA ASN A 138 -1.05 -9.38 16.73
C ASN A 138 -0.66 -10.78 17.20
N ARG A 139 0.64 -11.04 17.33
CA ARG A 139 1.18 -12.36 17.66
C ARG A 139 2.04 -12.30 18.91
N THR A 140 1.99 -13.37 19.70
CA THR A 140 2.98 -13.60 20.75
C THR A 140 4.34 -13.96 20.14
N PRO A 141 5.45 -13.82 20.87
CA PRO A 141 6.78 -14.18 20.37
C PRO A 141 6.86 -15.59 19.76
N ALA A 142 6.21 -16.58 20.35
CA ALA A 142 6.14 -17.95 19.84
C ALA A 142 5.35 -18.06 18.51
N GLY A 143 4.30 -17.26 18.34
CA GLY A 143 3.51 -17.22 17.10
C GLY A 143 4.25 -16.58 15.91
N ARG A 144 5.23 -15.71 16.17
CA ARG A 144 6.04 -15.05 15.12
C ARG A 144 6.91 -16.04 14.33
N ALA A 145 7.50 -17.02 15.02
CA ALA A 145 8.38 -18.01 14.41
C ALA A 145 7.65 -18.99 13.47
N ALA A 146 6.32 -19.11 13.60
CA ALA A 146 5.53 -20.15 12.93
C ALA A 146 4.82 -19.70 11.64
N ALA A 147 4.71 -18.39 11.37
CA ALA A 147 3.82 -17.89 10.32
C ALA A 147 4.35 -16.62 9.64
N ALA A 148 5.21 -16.73 8.63
CA ALA A 148 5.57 -15.59 7.80
C ALA A 148 5.19 -15.87 6.35
N THR A 149 3.95 -15.54 5.98
CA THR A 149 3.59 -15.42 4.56
C THR A 149 3.41 -13.95 4.26
N GLU A 150 4.40 -13.36 3.59
CA GLU A 150 4.34 -11.97 3.19
C GLU A 150 3.32 -11.78 2.05
N PRO A 151 2.54 -10.69 2.06
CA PRO A 151 1.61 -10.40 0.98
C PRO A 151 2.34 -10.34 -0.36
N VAL A 152 1.85 -11.05 -1.37
CA VAL A 152 2.48 -11.05 -2.71
C VAL A 152 2.25 -9.75 -3.48
N ALA A 153 1.30 -8.92 -3.03
CA ALA A 153 0.99 -7.64 -3.62
C ALA A 153 0.85 -6.58 -2.53
N ALA A 154 1.49 -5.44 -2.74
CA ALA A 154 1.31 -4.27 -1.89
C ALA A 154 1.57 -2.98 -2.68
N GLY A 155 0.83 -1.95 -2.33
CA GLY A 155 0.95 -0.64 -2.95
C GLY A 155 0.90 0.50 -1.95
N LEU A 156 1.19 1.70 -2.42
CA LEU A 156 1.19 2.92 -1.64
C LEU A 156 0.55 4.04 -2.47
N THR A 157 -0.26 4.88 -1.83
CA THR A 157 -0.90 6.04 -2.44
C THR A 157 -0.61 7.27 -1.60
N ARG A 158 -0.37 8.40 -2.26
CA ARG A 158 0.00 9.68 -1.66
C ARG A 158 -0.89 10.77 -2.24
N PRO A 159 -1.60 11.54 -1.38
CA PRO A 159 -2.44 12.62 -1.85
C PRO A 159 -1.61 13.72 -2.52
N MET A 160 -2.20 14.38 -3.52
CA MET A 160 -1.67 15.60 -4.11
C MET A 160 -1.39 16.63 -3.01
N SER A 161 -0.29 17.39 -3.14
CA SER A 161 0.06 18.39 -2.14
C SER A 161 -1.08 19.40 -1.91
N GLY A 162 -1.49 19.53 -0.64
CA GLY A 162 -2.62 20.36 -0.21
C GLY A 162 -3.96 19.62 -0.14
N GLN A 163 -4.02 18.36 -0.54
CA GLN A 163 -5.17 17.48 -0.35
C GLN A 163 -4.94 16.55 0.85
N GLU A 164 -6.04 16.20 1.52
CA GLU A 164 -6.04 15.21 2.60
C GLU A 164 -6.30 13.79 2.09
N LEU A 165 -7.09 13.69 1.01
CA LEU A 165 -7.54 12.43 0.43
C LEU A 165 -6.95 12.24 -0.97
N CYS A 166 -6.50 11.02 -1.24
CA CYS A 166 -5.90 10.64 -2.51
C CYS A 166 -6.95 10.05 -3.46
N GLY A 167 -6.95 10.50 -4.72
CA GLY A 167 -7.72 9.95 -5.82
C GLY A 167 -7.25 8.57 -6.30
N ASP A 168 -6.05 8.15 -5.92
CA ASP A 168 -5.52 6.82 -6.25
C ASP A 168 -5.92 5.76 -5.23
N ALA A 169 -6.25 4.57 -5.74
CA ALA A 169 -6.47 3.37 -4.95
C ALA A 169 -6.05 2.10 -5.67
N TRP A 170 -5.75 1.06 -4.90
CA TRP A 170 -5.48 -0.28 -5.41
C TRP A 170 -6.20 -1.32 -4.55
N ALA A 171 -6.45 -2.49 -5.12
CA ALA A 171 -7.05 -3.60 -4.40
C ALA A 171 -6.56 -4.94 -4.96
N VAL A 172 -6.62 -5.97 -4.12
CA VAL A 172 -6.26 -7.33 -4.52
C VAL A 172 -7.25 -8.33 -3.93
N ARG A 173 -7.59 -9.38 -4.67
CA ARG A 173 -8.38 -10.52 -4.16
C ARG A 173 -8.06 -11.81 -4.88
N ALA A 174 -8.24 -12.93 -4.19
CA ALA A 174 -8.01 -14.25 -4.76
C ALA A 174 -9.10 -14.59 -5.80
N VAL A 175 -8.73 -15.36 -6.82
CA VAL A 175 -9.69 -15.98 -7.73
C VAL A 175 -10.28 -17.21 -7.03
N GLY A 176 -11.61 -17.31 -6.97
CA GLY A 176 -12.31 -18.41 -6.29
C GLY A 176 -12.63 -18.19 -4.80
N ALA A 177 -12.17 -17.09 -4.19
CA ALA A 177 -12.72 -16.65 -2.91
C ALA A 177 -14.15 -16.12 -3.13
N GLY A 178 -15.12 -16.63 -2.36
CA GLY A 178 -16.48 -16.06 -2.31
C GLY A 178 -16.46 -14.58 -1.91
N PRO A 179 -17.59 -13.86 -1.98
CA PRO A 179 -17.63 -12.45 -1.63
C PRO A 179 -17.11 -12.24 -0.21
N SER A 180 -15.91 -11.65 -0.10
CA SER A 180 -15.37 -11.20 1.18
C SER A 180 -16.24 -10.03 1.67
N ALA A 181 -16.60 -10.04 2.96
CA ALA A 181 -17.51 -9.07 3.54
C ALA A 181 -17.00 -7.62 3.34
N ALA A 182 -17.49 -6.96 2.30
CA ALA A 182 -17.09 -5.62 1.92
C ALA A 182 -17.42 -4.58 3.01
N PRO A 183 -16.64 -3.49 3.15
CA PRO A 183 -16.92 -2.39 4.08
C PRO A 183 -18.34 -1.84 3.91
N ALA A 184 -19.06 -1.66 5.02
CA ALA A 184 -20.38 -1.03 5.02
C ALA A 184 -20.25 0.47 4.75
N VAL A 185 -21.12 1.01 3.91
CA VAL A 185 -21.25 2.45 3.63
C VAL A 185 -22.27 3.02 4.62
N PRO A 186 -21.93 3.99 5.50
CA PRO A 186 -22.95 4.66 6.30
C PRO A 186 -23.70 5.69 5.44
N ALA A 187 -25.00 5.79 5.68
CA ALA A 187 -25.88 6.81 5.11
C ALA A 187 -25.42 8.22 5.55
N ALA A 188 -25.64 9.20 4.67
CA ALA A 188 -25.24 10.59 4.88
C ALA A 188 -25.85 11.17 6.18
N ALA A 189 -25.01 11.72 7.05
CA ALA A 189 -25.44 12.52 8.20
C ALA A 189 -25.66 13.98 7.76
N GLU A 190 -26.77 14.57 8.22
CA GLU A 190 -27.12 15.98 8.03
C GLU A 190 -26.08 16.95 8.61
N PRO A 191 -25.94 18.17 8.07
CA PRO A 191 -24.91 19.11 8.50
C PRO A 191 -25.23 19.70 9.89
N PRO A 192 -24.26 19.79 10.82
CA PRO A 192 -24.46 20.46 12.09
C PRO A 192 -24.37 21.98 11.94
N GLY A 193 -25.26 22.68 12.63
CA GLY A 193 -25.35 24.13 12.69
C GLY A 193 -24.15 24.80 13.36
N ALA A 194 -23.95 26.07 13.01
CA ALA A 194 -22.81 26.90 13.40
C ALA A 194 -22.70 27.12 14.91
N GLY A 195 -21.50 26.92 15.47
CA GLY A 195 -21.19 27.30 16.85
C GLY A 195 -19.75 27.02 17.31
N SER A 196 -18.95 28.10 17.36
CA SER A 196 -17.78 28.37 18.22
C SER A 196 -16.46 27.59 18.03
N ALA A 197 -15.39 28.37 17.84
CA ALA A 197 -14.01 27.95 17.65
C ALA A 197 -13.29 27.66 18.99
N ALA A 198 -12.75 26.45 19.13
CA ALA A 198 -11.77 26.08 20.16
C ALA A 198 -10.81 25.01 19.60
N ALA A 199 -9.54 25.09 20.01
CA ALA A 199 -8.38 24.34 19.54
C ALA A 199 -8.66 22.92 19.00
N ALA A 200 -8.38 22.73 17.71
CA ALA A 200 -8.64 21.51 16.95
C ALA A 200 -7.84 20.31 17.51
N ARG A 201 -8.51 19.49 18.31
CA ARG A 201 -8.10 18.10 18.53
C ARG A 201 -8.26 17.39 17.18
N LEU A 202 -7.16 16.88 16.62
CA LEU A 202 -7.19 15.99 15.45
C LEU A 202 -8.06 14.78 15.78
N ASP A 203 -9.33 14.84 15.39
CA ASP A 203 -10.28 13.74 15.51
C ASP A 203 -10.04 12.78 14.34
N TRP A 204 -9.63 11.56 14.66
CA TRP A 204 -9.28 10.52 13.69
C TRP A 204 -10.43 10.11 12.77
N SER A 205 -11.68 10.33 13.18
CA SER A 205 -12.86 10.08 12.34
C SER A 205 -12.91 11.02 11.12
N VAL A 206 -12.31 12.21 11.23
CA VAL A 206 -12.22 13.23 10.18
C VAL A 206 -11.18 12.89 9.12
N LEU A 207 -10.06 12.25 9.50
CA LEU A 207 -8.94 11.95 8.60
C LEU A 207 -9.12 10.68 7.75
N THR A 208 -9.97 9.74 8.19
CA THR A 208 -10.07 8.40 7.56
C THR A 208 -11.45 8.07 7.03
N ASN A 209 -12.47 8.88 7.38
CA ASN A 209 -13.88 8.67 7.02
C ASN A 209 -14.35 7.20 7.17
N ARG A 210 -13.83 6.48 8.17
CA ARG A 210 -14.14 5.07 8.46
C ARG A 210 -14.19 4.79 9.95
N ALA A 211 -15.18 4.01 10.37
CA ALA A 211 -15.28 3.46 11.72
C ALA A 211 -14.59 2.08 11.79
N PRO A 212 -13.92 1.73 12.91
CA PRO A 212 -13.32 0.42 13.08
C PRO A 212 -14.37 -0.71 13.06
N ARG A 213 -14.07 -1.78 12.34
CA ARG A 213 -14.87 -3.01 12.34
C ARG A 213 -14.53 -3.89 13.54
N ALA A 214 -15.58 -4.40 14.20
CA ALA A 214 -15.43 -5.47 15.18
C ALA A 214 -15.05 -6.79 14.46
N HIS A 215 -14.09 -7.52 15.04
CA HIS A 215 -13.62 -8.81 14.52
C HIS A 215 -14.73 -9.86 14.65
N SER A 216 -15.21 -10.38 13.52
CA SER A 216 -16.03 -11.60 13.49
C SER A 216 -15.13 -12.78 13.17
N ALA A 217 -14.93 -13.67 14.15
CA ALA A 217 -14.21 -14.91 13.97
C ALA A 217 -15.07 -15.92 13.21
N ALA A 218 -14.80 -16.12 11.93
CA ALA A 218 -15.26 -17.28 11.18
C ALA A 218 -14.08 -17.83 10.37
N ALA A 219 -13.75 -19.11 10.59
CA ALA A 219 -12.66 -19.81 9.91
C ALA A 219 -13.01 -20.04 8.43
N PRO A 220 -12.09 -19.87 7.46
CA PRO A 220 -12.40 -20.14 6.08
C PRO A 220 -12.28 -21.64 5.77
N GLU A 221 -13.34 -22.19 5.17
CA GLU A 221 -13.32 -23.48 4.48
C GLU A 221 -12.31 -23.47 3.33
N ARG A 222 -11.52 -24.55 3.23
CA ARG A 222 -10.49 -24.74 2.21
C ARG A 222 -11.13 -25.14 0.88
N ALA A 223 -11.35 -24.18 -0.01
CA ALA A 223 -11.58 -24.42 -1.44
C ALA A 223 -10.27 -24.18 -2.23
N GLY A 224 -9.91 -25.13 -3.09
CA GLY A 224 -8.60 -25.23 -3.75
C GLY A 224 -8.21 -24.00 -4.57
N ALA A 225 -7.09 -23.37 -4.22
CA ALA A 225 -6.61 -22.16 -4.89
C ALA A 225 -5.45 -22.50 -5.85
N THR A 226 -5.65 -22.20 -7.13
CA THR A 226 -4.65 -22.20 -8.23
C THR A 226 -3.54 -21.16 -8.05
N GLY A 227 -3.55 -20.43 -6.93
CA GLY A 227 -2.62 -19.33 -6.67
C GLY A 227 -2.87 -18.06 -7.49
N ALA A 228 -3.91 -18.04 -8.32
CA ALA A 228 -4.29 -16.88 -9.13
C ALA A 228 -5.01 -15.80 -8.32
N PHE A 229 -4.80 -14.54 -8.69
CA PHE A 229 -5.41 -13.40 -8.02
C PHE A 229 -5.68 -12.25 -9.00
N LEU A 230 -6.64 -11.41 -8.65
CA LEU A 230 -6.93 -10.16 -9.34
C LEU A 230 -6.26 -9.00 -8.62
N LEU A 231 -5.62 -8.11 -9.38
CA LEU A 231 -5.01 -6.87 -8.94
C LEU A 231 -5.70 -5.71 -9.66
N MET A 232 -6.23 -4.74 -8.93
CA MET A 232 -6.84 -3.53 -9.48
C MET A 232 -6.03 -2.31 -9.08
N PHE A 233 -5.92 -1.36 -10.00
CA PHE A 233 -5.54 0.01 -9.70
C PHE A 233 -6.60 0.98 -10.29
N CYS A 234 -6.94 2.01 -9.54
CA CYS A 234 -7.92 3.03 -9.88
C CYS A 234 -7.33 4.41 -9.59
N ASP A 235 -7.41 5.30 -10.56
CA ASP A 235 -7.12 6.73 -10.47
C ASP A 235 -8.45 7.47 -10.70
N GLY A 236 -9.05 7.96 -9.60
CA GLY A 236 -10.32 8.66 -9.63
C GLY A 236 -10.19 10.02 -10.30
N LEU A 237 -11.11 10.37 -11.20
CA LEU A 237 -10.96 11.60 -11.99
C LEU A 237 -10.90 12.88 -11.14
N GLY A 238 -9.81 13.63 -11.31
CA GLY A 238 -9.53 14.86 -10.59
C GLY A 238 -8.67 14.59 -9.36
N HIS A 239 -8.88 15.36 -8.29
CA HIS A 239 -8.15 15.18 -7.03
C HIS A 239 -9.06 15.47 -5.83
N GLY A 240 -8.60 15.12 -4.62
CA GLY A 240 -9.31 15.38 -3.37
C GLY A 240 -10.55 14.51 -3.17
N ALA A 241 -11.50 14.98 -2.35
CA ALA A 241 -12.57 14.14 -1.81
C ALA A 241 -13.44 13.42 -2.86
N LEU A 242 -13.73 14.05 -4.00
CA LEU A 242 -14.57 13.45 -5.03
C LEU A 242 -13.83 12.37 -5.84
N ALA A 243 -12.55 12.58 -6.13
CA ALA A 243 -11.70 11.57 -6.77
C ALA A 243 -11.49 10.37 -5.83
N ALA A 244 -11.14 10.66 -4.56
CA ALA A 244 -10.99 9.66 -3.51
C ALA A 244 -12.27 8.84 -3.29
N ARG A 245 -13.44 9.47 -3.42
CA ARG A 245 -14.72 8.77 -3.34
C ARG A 245 -14.91 7.78 -4.49
N ALA A 246 -14.65 8.19 -5.74
CA ALA A 246 -14.74 7.29 -6.90
C ALA A 246 -13.78 6.10 -6.76
N ALA A 247 -12.54 6.34 -6.32
CA ALA A 247 -11.57 5.29 -6.07
C ALA A 247 -12.01 4.33 -4.96
N SER A 248 -12.58 4.87 -3.87
CA SER A 248 -13.14 4.07 -2.77
C SER A 248 -14.33 3.22 -3.21
N ASP A 249 -15.23 3.77 -4.03
CA ASP A 249 -16.38 3.05 -4.58
C ASP A 249 -15.91 1.93 -5.53
N ALA A 250 -14.85 2.16 -6.32
CA ALA A 250 -14.22 1.15 -7.17
C ALA A 250 -13.63 -0.01 -6.34
N VAL A 251 -12.87 0.29 -5.29
CA VAL A 251 -12.32 -0.73 -4.36
C VAL A 251 -13.44 -1.55 -3.72
N ALA A 252 -14.50 -0.88 -3.24
CA ALA A 252 -15.62 -1.56 -2.60
C ALA A 252 -16.41 -2.45 -3.58
N ALA A 253 -16.55 -2.04 -4.84
CA ALA A 253 -17.17 -2.85 -5.90
C ALA A 253 -16.28 -4.03 -6.29
N PHE A 254 -14.97 -3.81 -6.40
CA PHE A 254 -13.99 -4.85 -6.74
C PHE A 254 -13.98 -6.00 -5.72
N HIS A 255 -14.05 -5.70 -4.42
CA HIS A 255 -14.11 -6.72 -3.37
C HIS A 255 -15.46 -7.45 -3.28
N ARG A 256 -16.57 -6.78 -3.64
CA ARG A 256 -17.91 -7.41 -3.67
C ARG A 256 -18.13 -8.29 -4.90
N GLY A 257 -17.44 -7.99 -6.00
CA GLY A 257 -17.61 -8.68 -7.27
C GLY A 257 -17.13 -10.13 -7.22
N SER A 258 -17.87 -11.02 -7.88
CA SER A 258 -17.51 -12.43 -8.05
C SER A 258 -16.83 -12.72 -9.40
N ALA A 259 -16.83 -11.76 -10.33
CA ALA A 259 -16.20 -11.92 -11.64
C ALA A 259 -14.71 -12.28 -11.52
N HIS A 260 -14.21 -13.20 -12.35
CA HIS A 260 -12.80 -13.60 -12.33
C HIS A 260 -12.02 -13.09 -13.54
N ARG A 261 -12.73 -12.67 -14.60
CA ARG A 261 -12.11 -12.13 -15.82
C ARG A 261 -11.98 -10.61 -15.74
N PRO A 262 -10.81 -10.03 -16.06
CA PRO A 262 -10.59 -8.58 -15.99
C PRO A 262 -11.65 -7.74 -16.69
N GLU A 263 -12.09 -8.13 -17.89
CA GLU A 263 -13.11 -7.43 -18.66
C GLU A 263 -14.49 -7.41 -18.00
N GLN A 264 -14.83 -8.48 -17.27
CA GLN A 264 -16.10 -8.56 -16.53
C GLN A 264 -16.03 -7.69 -15.28
N VAL A 265 -14.91 -7.73 -14.56
CA VAL A 265 -14.66 -6.85 -13.42
C VAL A 265 -14.75 -5.38 -13.86
N LEU A 266 -14.11 -5.01 -14.98
CA LEU A 266 -14.14 -3.65 -15.50
C LEU A 266 -15.57 -3.20 -15.87
N ALA A 267 -16.38 -4.09 -16.46
CA ALA A 267 -17.78 -3.82 -16.76
C ALA A 267 -18.63 -3.60 -15.49
N ASP A 268 -18.37 -4.37 -14.43
CA ASP A 268 -19.03 -4.20 -13.13
C ASP A 268 -18.65 -2.87 -12.46
N LEU A 269 -17.36 -2.53 -12.46
CA LEU A 269 -16.87 -1.24 -11.97
C LEU A 269 -17.49 -0.08 -12.76
N HIS A 270 -17.60 -0.20 -14.08
CA HIS A 270 -18.26 0.81 -14.91
C HIS A 270 -19.71 1.05 -14.50
N ARG A 271 -20.46 0.00 -14.17
CA ARG A 271 -21.85 0.12 -13.71
C ARG A 271 -21.94 0.83 -12.37
N VAL A 272 -21.06 0.50 -11.42
CA VAL A 272 -21.07 1.10 -10.07
C VAL A 272 -20.63 2.56 -10.08
N LEU A 273 -19.64 2.90 -10.90
CA LEU A 273 -19.08 4.25 -10.96
C LEU A 273 -19.91 5.25 -11.79
N ARG A 274 -20.97 4.78 -12.46
CA ARG A 274 -21.90 5.67 -13.19
C ARG A 274 -22.57 6.66 -12.26
N GLY A 275 -22.65 7.92 -12.71
CA GLY A 275 -23.20 9.03 -11.93
C GLY A 275 -22.22 9.62 -10.91
N GLY A 276 -21.03 9.03 -10.74
CA GLY A 276 -19.92 9.60 -9.97
C GLY A 276 -18.90 10.32 -10.85
N ARG A 277 -17.72 10.60 -10.27
CA ARG A 277 -16.56 11.12 -11.03
C ARG A 277 -16.04 10.11 -12.04
N GLY A 278 -16.17 8.82 -11.77
CA GLY A 278 -15.48 7.79 -12.56
C GLY A 278 -13.96 7.85 -12.36
N GLY A 279 -13.23 7.13 -13.20
CA GLY A 279 -11.77 7.04 -13.09
C GLY A 279 -11.12 6.27 -14.22
N ALA A 280 -9.81 6.40 -14.30
CA ALA A 280 -8.98 5.46 -15.03
C ALA A 280 -8.79 4.20 -14.17
N VAL A 281 -9.01 3.03 -14.73
CA VAL A 281 -8.95 1.76 -13.97
C VAL A 281 -8.25 0.70 -14.81
N ALA A 282 -7.36 -0.06 -14.20
CA ALA A 282 -6.79 -1.26 -14.77
C ALA A 282 -6.98 -2.44 -13.83
N VAL A 283 -7.37 -3.58 -14.40
CA VAL A 283 -7.54 -4.85 -13.69
C VAL A 283 -6.63 -5.89 -14.33
N ALA A 284 -5.74 -6.49 -13.55
CA ALA A 284 -4.85 -7.58 -13.94
C ALA A 284 -5.29 -8.88 -13.25
N LEU A 285 -5.51 -9.93 -14.04
CA LEU A 285 -5.56 -11.31 -13.58
C LEU A 285 -4.14 -11.87 -13.66
N VAL A 286 -3.55 -12.19 -12.51
CA VAL A 286 -2.21 -12.76 -12.37
C VAL A 286 -2.34 -14.25 -12.12
N GLU A 287 -1.76 -15.05 -13.00
CA GLU A 287 -1.84 -16.52 -13.01
C GLU A 287 -0.42 -17.10 -12.98
N PRO A 288 0.24 -17.15 -11.81
CA PRO A 288 1.63 -17.60 -11.71
C PRO A 288 1.83 -19.04 -12.19
N ALA A 289 0.88 -19.94 -11.89
CA ALA A 289 0.93 -21.33 -12.33
C ALA A 289 0.84 -21.48 -13.87
N GLU A 290 0.26 -20.52 -14.57
CA GLU A 290 0.19 -20.48 -16.04
C GLU A 290 1.29 -19.61 -16.66
N ALA A 291 2.18 -19.04 -15.84
CA ALA A 291 3.17 -18.04 -16.26
C ALA A 291 2.55 -16.92 -17.11
N ARG A 292 1.37 -16.42 -16.69
CA ARG A 292 0.58 -15.46 -17.47
C ARG A 292 0.03 -14.33 -16.61
N VAL A 293 -0.09 -13.15 -17.24
CA VAL A 293 -0.93 -12.06 -16.75
C VAL A 293 -1.87 -11.61 -17.88
N THR A 294 -3.12 -11.35 -17.53
CA THR A 294 -4.14 -10.79 -18.43
C THR A 294 -4.62 -9.46 -17.85
N LEU A 295 -4.47 -8.35 -18.58
CA LEU A 295 -4.91 -7.02 -18.17
C LEU A 295 -6.11 -6.58 -19.00
N CYS A 296 -7.12 -5.98 -18.38
CA CYS A 296 -8.08 -5.13 -19.06
C CYS A 296 -8.21 -3.81 -18.31
N GLY A 297 -8.07 -2.68 -19.00
CA GLY A 297 -8.14 -1.37 -18.39
C GLY A 297 -8.67 -0.30 -19.33
N ALA A 298 -9.11 0.81 -18.74
CA ALA A 298 -9.54 2.00 -19.45
C ALA A 298 -8.92 3.24 -18.78
N GLY A 299 -8.28 4.09 -19.58
CA GLY A 299 -7.62 5.31 -19.14
C GLY A 299 -6.09 5.23 -19.13
N ASN A 300 -5.46 6.01 -18.27
CA ASN A 300 -4.02 6.30 -18.21
C ASN A 300 -3.25 5.52 -17.12
N VAL A 301 -3.88 4.54 -16.45
CA VAL A 301 -3.15 3.66 -15.52
C VAL A 301 -2.07 2.89 -16.29
N SER A 302 -0.81 3.09 -15.88
CA SER A 302 0.34 2.41 -16.45
C SER A 302 0.48 1.02 -15.83
N ALA A 303 0.77 0.02 -16.64
CA ALA A 303 0.92 -1.36 -16.18
C ALA A 303 2.09 -2.05 -16.90
N PHE A 304 2.91 -2.78 -16.14
CA PHE A 304 4.11 -3.44 -16.64
C PHE A 304 4.30 -4.83 -16.04
N VAL A 305 4.80 -5.76 -16.84
CA VAL A 305 5.53 -6.94 -16.36
C VAL A 305 7.02 -6.61 -16.37
N VAL A 306 7.68 -6.78 -15.23
CA VAL A 306 9.09 -6.45 -15.03
C VAL A 306 9.85 -7.72 -14.69
N ASP A 307 10.87 -8.02 -15.48
CA ASP A 307 11.86 -9.05 -15.15
C ASP A 307 12.74 -8.52 -14.02
N THR A 308 12.71 -9.17 -12.85
CA THR A 308 13.37 -8.62 -11.65
C THR A 308 14.89 -8.78 -11.67
N ALA A 309 15.43 -9.69 -12.50
CA ALA A 309 16.85 -9.91 -12.64
C ALA A 309 17.50 -8.87 -13.57
N THR A 310 16.84 -8.57 -14.68
CA THR A 310 17.37 -7.66 -15.72
C THR A 310 16.83 -6.24 -15.60
N GLY A 311 15.70 -6.04 -14.92
CA GLY A 311 14.98 -4.77 -14.88
C GLY A 311 14.23 -4.45 -16.18
N ASN A 312 14.24 -5.34 -17.17
CA ASN A 312 13.51 -5.17 -18.41
C ASN A 312 12.02 -5.20 -18.16
N ARG A 313 11.29 -4.29 -18.80
CA ARG A 313 9.85 -4.17 -18.64
C ARG A 313 9.12 -4.35 -19.96
N ARG A 314 7.96 -4.97 -19.91
CA ARG A 314 7.02 -5.07 -21.02
C ARG A 314 5.71 -4.42 -20.60
N SER A 315 5.15 -3.60 -21.49
CA SER A 315 3.92 -2.83 -21.21
C SER A 315 2.68 -3.71 -21.36
N LEU A 316 1.68 -3.42 -20.54
CA LEU A 316 0.31 -3.91 -20.61
C LEU A 316 -0.60 -2.68 -20.85
N PRO A 317 -0.85 -2.29 -22.11
CA PRO A 317 -1.62 -1.08 -22.40
C PRO A 317 -3.10 -1.22 -22.02
N SER A 318 -3.67 -0.11 -21.55
CA SER A 318 -5.12 0.08 -21.36
C SER A 318 -5.74 0.74 -22.59
N ALA A 319 -7.03 0.52 -22.82
CA ALA A 319 -7.77 1.22 -23.85
C ALA A 319 -8.05 2.69 -23.43
N PRO A 320 -8.18 3.64 -24.36
CA PRO A 320 -8.62 4.99 -24.00
C PRO A 320 -10.08 4.97 -23.52
N GLY A 321 -10.36 5.62 -22.39
CA GLY A 321 -11.71 5.68 -21.85
C GLY A 321 -11.74 6.03 -20.37
N ILE A 322 -12.94 6.19 -19.83
CA ILE A 322 -13.19 6.51 -18.42
C ILE A 322 -14.25 5.56 -17.89
N VAL A 323 -13.89 4.78 -16.87
CA VAL A 323 -14.83 3.89 -16.18
C VAL A 323 -15.85 4.74 -15.42
N GLY A 324 -17.15 4.42 -15.53
CA GLY A 324 -18.25 5.24 -15.05
C GLY A 324 -18.82 6.24 -16.06
N HIS A 325 -18.10 6.56 -17.15
CA HIS A 325 -18.56 7.50 -18.19
C HIS A 325 -18.61 6.84 -19.57
N GLN A 326 -17.46 6.73 -20.23
CA GLN A 326 -17.32 6.15 -21.56
C GLN A 326 -16.31 5.01 -21.51
N LEU A 327 -16.84 3.77 -21.45
CA LEU A 327 -16.03 2.56 -21.51
C LEU A 327 -16.10 2.00 -22.94
N PRO A 328 -14.98 1.92 -23.67
CA PRO A 328 -14.94 1.23 -24.96
C PRO A 328 -15.21 -0.28 -24.79
N ALA A 329 -15.36 -0.99 -25.92
CA ALA A 329 -15.40 -2.44 -25.90
C ALA A 329 -14.14 -2.99 -25.17
N PRO A 330 -14.31 -3.82 -24.12
CA PRO A 330 -13.18 -4.35 -23.38
C PRO A 330 -12.22 -5.11 -24.28
N HIS A 331 -10.94 -4.77 -24.22
CA HIS A 331 -9.88 -5.48 -24.94
C HIS A 331 -8.85 -5.99 -23.95
N PRO A 332 -8.95 -7.26 -23.51
CA PRO A 332 -7.93 -7.87 -22.68
C PRO A 332 -6.60 -7.97 -23.43
N VAL A 333 -5.51 -7.64 -22.76
CA VAL A 333 -4.13 -7.80 -23.23
C VAL A 333 -3.46 -8.90 -22.40
N ARG A 334 -2.82 -9.86 -23.07
CA ARG A 334 -2.15 -10.98 -22.42
C ARG A 334 -0.64 -10.84 -22.55
N GLN A 335 0.07 -11.18 -21.49
CA GLN A 335 1.53 -11.19 -21.47
C GLN A 335 2.06 -12.37 -20.67
N GLY A 336 3.26 -12.84 -21.04
CA GLY A 336 3.98 -13.82 -20.24
C GLY A 336 4.44 -13.22 -18.91
N LEU A 337 4.32 -14.01 -17.86
CA LEU A 337 4.82 -13.77 -16.51
C LEU A 337 5.90 -14.81 -16.18
N PRO A 338 7.13 -14.68 -16.72
CA PRO A 338 8.22 -15.59 -16.41
C PRO A 338 8.51 -15.65 -14.90
N PRO A 339 9.13 -16.73 -14.43
CA PRO A 339 9.64 -16.80 -13.08
C PRO A 339 10.54 -15.62 -12.72
N GLY A 340 10.44 -15.13 -11.49
CA GLY A 340 11.14 -13.95 -11.02
C GLY A 340 10.66 -12.66 -11.70
N SER A 341 9.40 -12.57 -12.12
CA SER A 341 8.81 -11.32 -12.64
C SER A 341 7.92 -10.63 -11.60
N ALA A 342 7.89 -9.31 -11.65
CA ALA A 342 6.96 -8.46 -10.93
C ALA A 342 5.89 -7.88 -11.87
N VAL A 343 4.70 -7.62 -11.35
CA VAL A 343 3.65 -6.83 -12.00
C VAL A 343 3.57 -5.49 -11.29
N VAL A 344 3.67 -4.39 -12.02
CA VAL A 344 3.65 -3.03 -11.47
C VAL A 344 2.55 -2.24 -12.15
N LEU A 345 1.63 -1.68 -11.36
CA LEU A 345 0.61 -0.73 -11.83
C LEU A 345 0.81 0.60 -11.10
N HIS A 346 0.67 1.73 -11.80
CA HIS A 346 0.71 3.05 -11.18
C HIS A 346 -0.15 4.09 -11.92
N SER A 347 -0.58 5.13 -11.21
CA SER A 347 -1.21 6.32 -11.80
C SER A 347 -0.19 7.15 -12.58
N ASP A 348 -0.68 8.15 -13.32
CA ASP A 348 0.20 9.08 -14.02
C ASP A 348 0.88 10.11 -13.09
N GLY A 349 0.54 10.12 -11.80
CA GLY A 349 1.31 10.79 -10.75
C GLY A 349 2.76 10.30 -10.66
N LEU A 350 3.03 9.08 -11.15
CA LEU A 350 4.38 8.57 -11.40
C LEU A 350 4.73 8.70 -12.88
N THR A 351 5.96 9.16 -13.17
CA THR A 351 6.48 9.13 -14.54
C THR A 351 6.63 7.69 -15.03
N ASP A 352 6.18 7.38 -16.24
CA ASP A 352 6.37 6.05 -16.84
C ASP A 352 7.83 5.80 -17.25
N ARG A 353 8.77 6.74 -17.04
CA ARG A 353 10.16 6.65 -17.51
C ARG A 353 11.14 6.05 -16.50
N TRP A 354 10.67 5.65 -15.32
CA TRP A 354 11.54 5.04 -14.31
C TRP A 354 12.22 3.77 -14.83
N ARG A 355 13.44 3.51 -14.38
CA ARG A 355 14.21 2.31 -14.71
C ARG A 355 14.59 1.58 -13.43
N ALA A 356 14.40 0.27 -13.40
CA ALA A 356 14.82 -0.54 -12.25
C ALA A 356 16.33 -0.42 -11.96
N ALA A 357 17.14 -0.17 -12.99
CA ALA A 357 18.58 0.05 -12.85
C ALA A 357 18.94 1.31 -12.03
N ASP A 358 18.05 2.30 -11.96
CA ASP A 358 18.27 3.51 -11.16
C ASP A 358 18.11 3.24 -9.65
N VAL A 359 17.45 2.12 -9.30
CA VAL A 359 17.24 1.64 -7.94
C VAL A 359 17.71 0.18 -7.83
N PRO A 360 19.03 -0.04 -7.69
CA PRO A 360 19.59 -1.38 -7.53
C PRO A 360 18.86 -2.19 -6.45
N GLY A 361 18.47 -3.42 -6.79
CA GLY A 361 17.83 -4.36 -5.88
C GLY A 361 16.36 -4.08 -5.57
N ILE A 362 15.70 -3.12 -6.22
CA ILE A 362 14.31 -2.71 -5.92
C ILE A 362 13.32 -3.87 -5.77
N PHE A 363 13.42 -4.91 -6.61
CA PHE A 363 12.52 -6.07 -6.58
C PHE A 363 12.99 -7.22 -5.67
N SER A 364 14.18 -7.13 -5.10
CA SER A 364 14.67 -8.04 -4.05
C SER A 364 14.03 -7.75 -2.69
N HIS A 365 13.55 -6.52 -2.50
CA HIS A 365 12.85 -6.02 -1.30
C HIS A 365 11.39 -6.48 -1.24
N LEU A 366 10.67 -6.30 -0.14
CA LEU A 366 9.23 -6.57 -0.02
C LEU A 366 8.44 -5.78 -1.08
N PRO A 367 7.26 -6.27 -1.53
CA PRO A 367 6.46 -5.55 -2.53
C PRO A 367 6.13 -4.11 -2.13
N VAL A 368 5.87 -3.87 -0.83
CA VAL A 368 5.59 -2.53 -0.34
C VAL A 368 6.83 -1.63 -0.34
N THR A 369 8.00 -2.17 -0.03
CA THR A 369 9.27 -1.44 -0.06
C THR A 369 9.63 -1.07 -1.50
N ALA A 370 9.42 -1.99 -2.45
CA ALA A 370 9.54 -1.71 -3.87
C ALA A 370 8.56 -0.60 -4.33
N ALA A 371 7.30 -0.65 -3.89
CA ALA A 371 6.31 0.39 -4.17
C ALA A 371 6.72 1.75 -3.61
N ALA A 372 7.22 1.80 -2.37
CA ALA A 372 7.72 3.02 -1.74
C ALA A 372 8.94 3.61 -2.48
N LEU A 373 9.86 2.76 -2.94
CA LEU A 373 11.00 3.17 -3.76
C LEU A 373 10.55 3.76 -5.10
N LEU A 374 9.63 3.09 -5.81
CA LEU A 374 9.07 3.62 -7.05
C LEU A 374 8.36 4.97 -6.83
N LEU A 375 7.59 5.10 -5.75
CA LEU A 375 6.91 6.36 -5.41
C LEU A 375 7.92 7.49 -5.14
N ARG A 376 9.03 7.20 -4.46
CA ARG A 376 10.10 8.18 -4.20
C ARG A 376 10.77 8.65 -5.49
N GLU A 377 11.17 7.71 -6.35
CA GLU A 377 11.94 8.03 -7.56
C GLU A 377 11.09 8.58 -8.70
N ALA A 378 9.88 8.05 -8.88
CA ALA A 378 9.05 8.36 -10.04
C ALA A 378 7.88 9.30 -9.73
N GLY A 379 7.49 9.44 -8.46
CA GLY A 379 6.38 10.28 -8.00
C GLY A 379 6.75 11.77 -7.92
N VAL A 380 7.27 12.32 -9.02
CA VAL A 380 7.76 13.71 -9.09
C VAL A 380 6.69 14.72 -9.52
N ARG A 381 5.51 14.26 -9.94
CA ARG A 381 4.44 15.14 -10.41
C ARG A 381 3.65 15.73 -9.25
N ARG A 382 3.09 16.92 -9.47
CA ARG A 382 2.19 17.57 -8.52
C ARG A 382 0.77 17.06 -8.72
N ASP A 383 0.57 15.79 -8.39
CA ASP A 383 -0.71 15.09 -8.51
C ASP A 383 -0.87 14.07 -7.38
N ASP A 384 -2.05 13.44 -7.31
CA ASP A 384 -2.20 12.17 -6.62
C ASP A 384 -1.23 11.15 -7.22
N ALA A 385 -0.57 10.38 -6.36
CA ALA A 385 0.47 9.45 -6.81
C ALA A 385 0.33 8.12 -6.11
N GLY A 386 0.24 7.05 -6.89
CA GLY A 386 0.03 5.71 -6.36
C GLY A 386 0.65 4.64 -7.23
N VAL A 387 1.14 3.61 -6.56
CA VAL A 387 1.78 2.46 -7.20
C VAL A 387 1.49 1.19 -6.42
N VAL A 388 1.26 0.09 -7.12
CA VAL A 388 1.14 -1.25 -6.55
C VAL A 388 2.09 -2.20 -7.26
N VAL A 389 2.78 -3.00 -6.47
CA VAL A 389 3.73 -4.01 -6.93
C VAL A 389 3.23 -5.37 -6.48
N ALA A 390 3.15 -6.32 -7.40
CA ALA A 390 2.92 -7.73 -7.11
C ALA A 390 4.11 -8.58 -7.56
N LYS A 391 4.68 -9.37 -6.65
CA LYS A 391 5.81 -10.28 -6.91
C LYS A 391 5.82 -11.40 -5.88
N GLY A 392 6.40 -12.54 -6.26
CA GLY A 392 6.51 -13.70 -5.39
C GLY A 392 7.47 -14.72 -5.97
N ALA A 393 7.57 -15.88 -5.33
CA ALA A 393 8.51 -16.94 -5.68
C ALA A 393 8.11 -17.76 -6.94
N TRP A 394 7.28 -17.18 -7.82
CA TRP A 394 6.89 -17.81 -9.07
C TRP A 394 7.93 -17.61 -10.15
#